data_AF-A0A1E9AUP3-F1
#
_entry.id   AF-A0A1E9AUP3-F1
#
_cell.length_a   1.000
_cell.length_b   1.000
_cell.length_c   1.000
_cell.angle_alpha   90.00
_cell.angle_beta   90.00
_cell.angle_gamma   90.00
#
_symmetry.space_group_name_H-M   'P 1'
#
loop_
_entity.id
_entity.type
_entity.pdbx_description
1 polymer ?
#
loop_
_entity_poly.entity_id
_entity_poly.type
_entity_poly.pdbx_seq_one_letter_code
_entity_poly.pdbx_strand_id
1 'polypeptide(L)'
;MGFFDSLDGNVDEIMENLNYLKKKIVSESQEIKKTARLKYEILNEERKLSELFEALGRHEYSLLKGLQSELDVDETLREIERHSARISSLKMGLDVRDSSGLIFTSDSESKLDKNLGEDDFSGLYIEKDLGKENNSRNDEGSIIFIEEDEDESR
;
A
#
# COMPACT_ATOMS: atom_id res chain seq x y z
N MET A 1 -22.43 -5.13 47.46
CA MET A 1 -22.00 -4.89 46.07
C MET A 1 -20.48 -4.93 46.08
N GLY A 2 -19.91 -6.03 45.58
CA GLY A 2 -18.53 -6.41 45.83
C GLY A 2 -17.58 -5.82 44.78
N PHE A 3 -16.37 -5.46 45.20
CA PHE A 3 -15.26 -5.05 44.32
C PHE A 3 -14.97 -6.04 43.18
N PHE A 4 -15.34 -7.31 43.36
CA PHE A 4 -15.22 -8.36 42.34
C PHE A 4 -16.26 -8.23 41.21
N ASP A 5 -17.51 -7.80 41.49
CA ASP A 5 -18.51 -7.53 40.43
C ASP A 5 -18.08 -6.37 39.52
N SER A 6 -17.39 -5.35 40.06
CA SER A 6 -16.85 -4.25 39.27
C SER A 6 -15.61 -4.64 38.47
N LEU A 7 -14.87 -5.67 38.89
CA LEU A 7 -13.70 -6.17 38.18
C LEU A 7 -14.13 -7.04 36.99
N ASP A 8 -15.11 -7.93 37.17
CA ASP A 8 -15.65 -8.75 36.09
C ASP A 8 -16.31 -7.89 35.01
N GLY A 9 -17.09 -6.87 35.39
CA GLY A 9 -17.70 -5.93 34.42
C GLY A 9 -16.67 -5.16 33.59
N ASN A 10 -15.55 -4.74 34.20
CA ASN A 10 -14.46 -4.07 33.48
C ASN A 10 -13.69 -5.04 32.54
N VAL A 11 -13.55 -6.31 32.94
CA VAL A 11 -12.90 -7.34 32.11
C VAL A 11 -13.75 -7.68 30.88
N ASP A 12 -15.07 -7.74 31.04
CA ASP A 12 -16.01 -7.95 29.93
C ASP A 12 -15.97 -6.79 28.93
N GLU A 13 -15.92 -5.54 29.40
CA GLU A 13 -15.77 -4.35 28.54
C GLU A 13 -14.44 -4.35 27.77
N ILE A 14 -13.34 -4.77 28.42
CA ILE A 14 -12.04 -4.93 27.76
C ILE A 14 -12.10 -6.03 26.69
N MET A 15 -12.75 -7.16 26.97
CA MET A 15 -12.93 -8.24 26.00
C MET A 15 -13.78 -7.80 24.81
N GLU A 16 -14.83 -7.02 25.04
CA GLU A 16 -15.67 -6.48 23.97
C GLU A 16 -14.89 -5.52 23.07
N ASN A 17 -14.13 -4.60 23.67
CA ASN A 17 -13.27 -3.67 22.94
C ASN A 17 -12.17 -4.38 22.14
N LEU A 18 -11.55 -5.43 22.70
CA LEU A 18 -10.57 -6.27 21.99
C LEU A 18 -11.20 -7.00 20.81
N ASN A 19 -12.41 -7.53 20.97
CA ASN A 19 -13.14 -8.17 19.89
C ASN A 19 -13.54 -7.18 18.79
N TYR A 20 -13.93 -5.96 19.15
CA TYR A 20 -14.17 -4.89 18.20
C TYR A 20 -12.89 -4.54 17.42
N LEU A 21 -11.77 -4.35 18.12
CA LEU A 21 -10.49 -4.04 17.51
C LEU A 21 -10.03 -5.16 16.57
N LYS A 22 -10.18 -6.42 16.98
CA LYS A 22 -9.90 -7.58 16.13
C LYS A 22 -10.72 -7.54 14.83
N LYS A 23 -12.02 -7.28 14.92
CA LYS A 23 -12.90 -7.16 13.74
C LYS A 23 -12.45 -6.01 12.84
N LYS A 24 -12.11 -4.85 13.43
CA LYS A 24 -11.64 -3.66 12.70
C LYS A 24 -10.32 -3.92 11.96
N ILE A 25 -9.34 -4.55 12.62
CA ILE A 25 -8.06 -4.92 12.00
C ILE A 25 -8.30 -5.87 10.81
N VAL A 26 -9.17 -6.87 10.96
CA VAL A 26 -9.49 -7.81 9.88
C VAL A 26 -10.15 -7.09 8.69
N SER A 27 -11.11 -6.20 8.95
CA SER A 27 -11.76 -5.44 7.87
C SER A 27 -10.78 -4.51 7.16
N GLU A 28 -9.96 -3.77 7.89
CA GLU A 28 -8.96 -2.86 7.31
C GLU A 28 -7.90 -3.62 6.52
N SER A 29 -7.45 -4.77 7.01
CA SER A 29 -6.50 -5.63 6.28
C SER A 29 -7.07 -6.08 4.92
N GLN A 30 -8.36 -6.42 4.89
CA GLN A 30 -9.04 -6.78 3.64
C GLN A 30 -9.15 -5.60 2.68
N GLU A 31 -9.39 -4.39 3.19
CA GLU A 31 -9.44 -3.17 2.38
C GLU A 31 -8.06 -2.82 1.82
N ILE A 32 -7.01 -2.86 2.63
CA ILE A 32 -5.62 -2.68 2.19
C ILE A 32 -5.29 -3.65 1.07
N LYS A 33 -5.63 -4.94 1.22
CA LYS A 33 -5.41 -5.96 0.19
C LYS A 33 -6.13 -5.62 -1.12
N LYS A 34 -7.38 -5.17 -1.05
CA LYS A 34 -8.15 -4.76 -2.24
C LYS A 34 -7.54 -3.52 -2.91
N THR A 35 -7.07 -2.55 -2.13
CA THR A 35 -6.43 -1.33 -2.64
C THR A 35 -5.08 -1.64 -3.29
N ALA A 36 -4.25 -2.50 -2.68
CA ALA A 36 -3.00 -2.96 -3.26
C ALA A 36 -3.22 -3.67 -4.60
N ARG A 37 -4.27 -4.52 -4.70
CA ARG A 37 -4.63 -5.18 -5.96
C ARG A 37 -5.00 -4.20 -7.07
N LEU A 38 -5.77 -3.15 -6.76
CA LEU A 38 -6.10 -2.10 -7.72
C LEU A 38 -4.86 -1.32 -8.17
N LYS A 39 -3.98 -0.95 -7.23
CA LYS A 39 -2.71 -0.26 -7.54
C LYS A 39 -1.83 -1.10 -8.47
N TYR A 40 -1.72 -2.40 -8.20
CA TYR A 40 -1.00 -3.33 -9.06
C TYR A 40 -1.59 -3.40 -10.47
N GLU A 41 -2.92 -3.45 -10.58
CA GLU A 41 -3.59 -3.48 -11.88
C GLU A 41 -3.35 -2.19 -12.68
N ILE A 42 -3.45 -1.03 -12.03
CA ILE A 42 -3.11 0.27 -12.64
C ILE A 42 -1.68 0.26 -13.19
N LEU A 43 -0.71 -0.19 -12.39
CA LEU A 43 0.69 -0.25 -12.79
C LEU A 43 0.91 -1.16 -14.01
N ASN A 44 0.22 -2.30 -14.07
CA ASN A 44 0.32 -3.20 -15.22
C ASN A 44 -0.27 -2.57 -16.49
N GLU A 45 -1.38 -1.83 -16.37
CA GLU A 45 -1.96 -1.11 -17.50
C GLU A 45 -1.09 0.07 -17.95
N GLU A 46 -0.47 0.80 -17.02
CA GLU A 46 0.50 1.87 -17.32
C GLU A 46 1.74 1.32 -18.04
N ARG A 47 2.20 0.11 -17.67
CA ARG A 47 3.30 -0.56 -18.37
C ARG A 47 2.96 -0.87 -19.82
N LYS A 48 1.79 -1.46 -20.07
CA LYS A 48 1.32 -1.74 -21.45
C LYS A 48 1.19 -0.46 -22.26
N LEU A 49 0.65 0.60 -21.64
CA LEU A 49 0.53 1.90 -22.29
C LEU A 49 1.90 2.46 -22.68
N SER A 50 2.90 2.33 -21.81
CA SER A 50 4.28 2.71 -22.12
C SER A 50 4.87 1.91 -23.29
N GLU A 51 4.64 0.60 -23.34
CA GLU A 51 5.09 -0.26 -24.44
C GLU A 51 4.47 0.16 -25.78
N LEU A 52 3.17 0.50 -25.79
CA LEU A 52 2.47 0.98 -27.00
C LEU A 52 3.02 2.32 -27.47
N PHE A 53 3.26 3.27 -26.55
CA PHE A 53 3.88 4.55 -26.91
C PHE A 53 5.32 4.39 -27.40
N GLU A 54 6.08 3.45 -26.82
CA GLU A 54 7.42 3.14 -27.30
C GLU A 54 7.39 2.57 -28.73
N ALA A 55 6.46 1.65 -29.01
CA ALA A 55 6.27 1.09 -30.34
C ALA A 55 5.93 2.19 -31.36
N LEU A 56 5.02 3.10 -31.00
CA LEU A 56 4.67 4.26 -31.83
C LEU A 56 5.87 5.18 -32.09
N GLY A 57 6.66 5.47 -31.05
CA GLY A 57 7.88 6.28 -31.18
C GLY A 57 8.94 5.63 -32.06
N ARG A 58 9.11 4.30 -31.96
CA ARG A 58 10.02 3.52 -32.83
C ARG A 58 9.55 3.50 -34.29
N HIS A 59 8.24 3.43 -34.51
CA HIS A 59 7.64 3.53 -35.85
C HIS A 59 7.93 4.91 -36.47
N GLU A 60 7.63 6.00 -35.75
CA GLU A 60 7.91 7.36 -36.21
C GLU A 60 9.41 7.58 -36.50
N TYR A 61 10.28 7.11 -35.62
CA TYR A 61 11.72 7.18 -35.85
C TYR A 61 12.15 6.45 -37.13
N SER A 62 11.58 5.26 -37.38
CA SER A 62 11.87 4.46 -38.57
C SER A 62 11.44 5.19 -39.85
N LEU A 63 10.23 5.78 -39.85
CA LEU A 63 9.73 6.58 -40.97
C LEU A 63 10.63 7.79 -41.26
N LEU A 64 11.08 8.50 -40.21
CA LEU A 64 12.01 9.64 -40.36
C LEU A 64 13.37 9.23 -40.94
N LYS A 65 13.80 7.99 -40.73
CA LYS A 65 15.02 7.42 -41.32
C LYS A 65 14.81 6.83 -42.72
N GLY A 66 13.58 6.89 -43.25
CA GLY A 66 13.23 6.25 -44.53
C GLY A 66 13.26 4.72 -44.46
N LEU A 67 13.19 4.15 -43.24
CA LEU A 67 13.07 2.72 -43.02
C LEU A 67 11.60 2.32 -43.08
N GLN A 68 11.34 1.10 -43.56
CA GLN A 68 10.00 0.55 -43.55
C GLN A 68 9.61 0.12 -42.13
N SER A 69 8.37 0.41 -41.74
CA SER A 69 7.81 -0.02 -40.46
C SER A 69 6.43 -0.61 -40.71
N GLU A 70 6.13 -1.72 -40.05
CA GLU A 70 4.89 -2.49 -40.22
C GLU A 70 3.91 -2.29 -39.06
N LEU A 71 4.10 -1.24 -38.25
CA LEU A 71 3.19 -0.97 -37.13
C LEU A 71 1.81 -0.59 -37.67
N ASP A 72 0.78 -1.28 -37.19
CA ASP A 72 -0.60 -0.86 -37.38
C ASP A 72 -0.90 0.30 -36.43
N VAL A 73 -0.78 1.52 -36.95
CA VAL A 73 -0.96 2.76 -36.18
C VAL A 73 -2.39 2.88 -35.66
N ASP A 74 -3.39 2.52 -36.47
CA ASP A 74 -4.80 2.69 -36.10
C ASP A 74 -5.17 1.74 -34.95
N GLU A 75 -4.71 0.49 -35.00
CA GLU A 75 -4.95 -0.45 -33.90
C GLU A 75 -4.17 -0.05 -32.65
N THR A 76 -2.91 0.38 -32.79
CA THR A 76 -2.09 0.83 -31.66
C THR A 76 -2.76 2.02 -30.94
N LEU A 77 -3.32 2.98 -31.67
CA LEU A 77 -4.04 4.12 -31.10
C LEU A 77 -5.31 3.69 -30.35
N ARG A 78 -6.08 2.73 -30.90
CA ARG A 78 -7.25 2.16 -30.22
C ARG A 78 -6.88 1.45 -28.92
N GLU A 79 -5.79 0.71 -28.92
CA GLU A 79 -5.30 0.05 -27.70
C GLU A 79 -4.87 1.09 -26.65
N ILE A 80 -4.16 2.15 -27.05
CA ILE A 80 -3.81 3.28 -26.17
C ILE A 80 -5.06 3.88 -25.52
N GLU A 81 -6.11 4.18 -26.29
CA GLU A 81 -7.37 4.71 -25.78
C GLU A 81 -8.03 3.74 -24.79
N ARG A 82 -8.06 2.43 -25.11
CA ARG A 82 -8.62 1.39 -24.24
C ARG A 82 -7.87 1.31 -22.91
N HIS A 83 -6.55 1.28 -22.95
CA HIS A 83 -5.71 1.22 -21.75
C HIS A 83 -5.84 2.49 -20.90
N SER A 84 -5.87 3.67 -21.54
CA SER A 84 -6.10 4.94 -20.88
C SER A 84 -7.46 4.99 -20.16
N ALA A 85 -8.54 4.60 -20.84
CA ALA A 85 -9.87 4.54 -20.25
C ALA A 85 -9.95 3.55 -19.08
N ARG A 86 -9.29 2.40 -19.19
CA ARG A 86 -9.20 1.42 -18.09
C ARG A 86 -8.46 1.98 -16.88
N ILE A 87 -7.32 2.64 -17.09
CA ILE A 87 -6.57 3.32 -16.02
C ILE A 87 -7.45 4.36 -15.32
N SER A 88 -8.16 5.21 -16.08
CA SER A 88 -9.08 6.20 -15.51
C SER A 88 -10.17 5.54 -14.67
N SER A 89 -10.78 4.46 -15.16
CA SER A 89 -11.79 3.71 -14.41
C SER A 89 -11.24 3.09 -13.12
N LEU A 90 -10.02 2.54 -13.17
CA LEU A 90 -9.36 1.95 -12.00
C LEU A 90 -8.99 3.03 -10.97
N LYS A 91 -8.49 4.19 -11.43
CA LYS A 91 -8.17 5.35 -10.58
C LYS A 91 -9.42 5.91 -9.91
N MET A 92 -10.54 6.06 -10.63
CA MET A 92 -11.82 6.42 -9.99
C MET A 92 -12.23 5.42 -8.91
N GLY A 93 -12.04 4.11 -9.13
CA GLY A 93 -12.29 3.08 -8.11
C GLY A 93 -11.38 3.19 -6.88
N LEU A 94 -10.19 3.76 -7.04
CA LEU A 94 -9.24 4.05 -5.95
C LEU A 94 -9.62 5.33 -5.21
N ASP A 95 -9.92 6.42 -5.93
CA ASP A 95 -10.24 7.74 -5.37
C ASP A 95 -11.52 7.70 -4.50
N VAL A 96 -12.51 6.89 -4.90
CA VAL A 96 -13.72 6.63 -4.09
C VAL A 96 -13.37 5.99 -2.74
N ARG A 97 -12.25 5.26 -2.63
CA ARG A 97 -11.80 4.62 -1.39
C ARG A 97 -10.88 5.50 -0.56
N ASP A 98 -10.01 6.27 -1.21
CA ASP A 98 -9.15 7.23 -0.50
C ASP A 98 -9.99 8.35 0.14
N SER A 99 -11.11 8.72 -0.49
CA SER A 99 -12.10 9.66 0.07
C SER A 99 -13.03 9.06 1.14
N SER A 100 -13.10 7.72 1.26
CA SER A 100 -13.86 7.05 2.34
C SER A 100 -13.05 6.81 3.62
N GLY A 101 -11.81 7.30 3.67
CA GLY A 101 -11.07 7.51 4.90
C GLY A 101 -10.58 6.23 5.61
N LEU A 102 -9.30 5.93 5.41
CA LEU A 102 -8.47 5.30 6.44
C LEU A 102 -8.38 6.27 7.64
N ILE A 103 -9.39 6.25 8.50
CA ILE A 103 -9.41 7.02 9.74
C ILE A 103 -8.75 6.18 10.86
N PHE A 104 -7.42 6.24 10.88
CA PHE A 104 -6.66 6.25 12.13
C PHE A 104 -6.45 7.71 12.57
N THR A 105 -7.50 8.54 12.57
CA THR A 105 -7.48 9.69 13.47
C THR A 105 -7.94 9.15 14.80
N SER A 106 -7.01 9.15 15.75
CA SER A 106 -7.32 9.02 17.17
C SER A 106 -8.41 10.03 17.50
N ASP A 107 -9.66 9.57 17.62
CA ASP A 107 -10.70 10.26 18.36
C ASP A 107 -10.34 10.18 19.85
N SER A 108 -9.26 10.87 20.19
CA SER A 108 -8.91 11.26 21.55
C SER A 108 -9.27 12.72 21.67
N GLU A 109 -10.57 13.03 21.61
CA GLU A 109 -11.06 14.28 22.16
C GLU A 109 -10.84 14.27 23.67
N SER A 110 -9.66 14.71 24.10
CA SER A 110 -9.49 15.26 25.44
C SER A 110 -8.38 16.30 25.42
N LYS A 111 -8.82 17.56 25.30
CA LYS A 111 -8.23 18.76 25.91
C LYS A 111 -6.75 18.61 26.27
N LEU A 112 -5.84 19.10 25.43
CA LEU A 112 -4.52 19.50 25.91
C LEU A 112 -3.95 20.64 25.08
N ASP A 113 -3.22 21.45 25.82
CA ASP A 113 -2.92 22.84 25.60
C ASP A 113 -2.05 23.11 24.38
N LYS A 114 -2.16 24.33 23.88
CA LYS A 114 -1.25 24.91 22.89
C LYS A 114 0.18 24.86 23.44
N ASN A 115 1.05 24.04 22.86
CA ASN A 115 2.46 24.37 22.64
C ASN A 115 3.07 23.39 21.63
N LEU A 116 3.32 23.92 20.42
CA LEU A 116 4.14 23.29 19.39
C LEU A 116 5.57 23.06 19.92
N GLY A 117 6.07 21.84 19.74
CA GLY A 117 7.49 21.51 19.68
C GLY A 117 7.65 20.46 18.59
N GLU A 118 8.52 20.72 17.63
CA GLU A 118 8.86 19.84 16.51
C GLU A 118 9.30 18.45 17.00
N ASP A 119 9.03 17.42 16.19
CA ASP A 119 9.43 16.00 16.32
C ASP A 119 8.35 14.98 16.75
N ASP A 120 7.23 14.91 16.00
CA ASP A 120 6.38 13.71 16.00
C ASP A 120 6.93 12.66 15.01
N PHE A 121 8.01 11.98 15.40
CA PHE A 121 8.43 10.71 14.78
C PHE A 121 7.96 9.54 15.65
N SER A 122 6.95 8.80 15.21
CA SER A 122 6.46 7.58 15.87
C SER A 122 7.17 6.32 15.36
N GLY A 123 8.50 6.35 15.25
CA GLY A 123 9.29 5.17 14.87
C GLY A 123 9.98 4.54 16.07
N LEU A 124 9.95 3.22 16.14
CA LEU A 124 10.64 2.44 17.16
C LEU A 124 12.17 2.55 16.93
N TYR A 125 12.87 3.26 17.81
CA TYR A 125 14.34 3.28 17.80
C TYR A 125 14.87 1.96 18.37
N ILE A 126 15.56 1.18 17.54
CA ILE A 126 16.35 0.03 17.97
C ILE A 126 17.79 0.51 18.13
N GLU A 127 18.26 0.69 19.37
CA GLU A 127 19.68 0.92 19.64
C GLU A 127 20.47 -0.32 19.20
N LYS A 128 21.21 -0.20 18.10
CA LYS A 128 22.26 -1.16 17.76
C LYS A 128 23.43 -0.92 18.71
N ASP A 129 23.68 -1.87 19.60
CA ASP A 129 24.87 -1.91 20.44
C ASP A 129 26.14 -1.71 19.59
N LEU A 130 26.75 -0.54 19.71
CA LEU A 130 28.05 -0.24 19.12
C LEU A 130 29.13 -0.94 19.95
N GLY A 131 29.53 -2.13 19.48
CA GLY A 131 30.63 -2.91 20.05
C GLY A 131 31.54 -3.50 18.98
N LYS A 132 32.52 -2.71 18.54
CA LYS A 132 33.76 -3.06 17.80
C LYS A 132 33.68 -3.24 16.27
N GLU A 133 34.11 -2.16 15.62
CA GLU A 133 34.93 -2.05 14.40
C GLU A 133 35.39 -3.37 13.74
N ASN A 134 35.00 -3.59 12.48
CA ASN A 134 35.87 -3.32 11.31
C ASN A 134 35.25 -3.79 9.97
N ASN A 135 35.21 -2.85 9.03
CA ASN A 135 35.30 -2.99 7.56
C ASN A 135 34.13 -3.48 6.67
N SER A 136 33.94 -2.67 5.61
CA SER A 136 33.21 -2.85 4.34
C SER A 136 31.67 -2.80 4.42
N ARG A 137 31.05 -1.67 4.04
CA ARG A 137 30.61 -1.30 2.66
C ARG A 137 29.55 -2.27 2.10
N ASN A 138 28.36 -1.69 1.90
CA ASN A 138 27.18 -2.17 1.18
C ASN A 138 26.12 -2.88 2.05
N ASP A 139 25.35 -2.09 2.82
CA ASP A 139 24.04 -2.53 3.33
C ASP A 139 23.01 -2.36 2.21
N GLU A 140 22.93 -3.36 1.34
CA GLU A 140 21.71 -3.65 0.60
C GLU A 140 20.60 -3.95 1.62
N GLY A 141 19.42 -3.33 1.42
CA GLY A 141 18.26 -3.53 2.27
C GLY A 141 17.98 -5.02 2.43
N SER A 142 18.18 -5.53 3.65
CA SER A 142 17.95 -6.92 3.99
C SER A 142 16.44 -7.17 4.02
N ILE A 143 15.94 -7.83 2.98
CA ILE A 143 14.57 -8.37 2.96
C ILE A 143 14.59 -9.62 3.84
N ILE A 144 13.88 -9.57 4.96
CA ILE A 144 13.67 -10.74 5.82
C ILE A 144 12.55 -11.56 5.18
N PHE A 145 12.88 -12.75 4.69
CA PHE A 145 11.90 -13.77 4.33
C PHE A 145 11.53 -14.54 5.60
N ILE A 146 10.25 -14.54 5.95
CA ILE A 146 9.70 -15.43 6.96
C ILE A 146 9.21 -16.66 6.18
N GLU A 147 9.90 -17.79 6.34
CA GLU A 147 9.40 -19.09 5.88
C GLU A 147 8.18 -19.46 6.73
N GLU A 148 7.08 -19.77 6.06
CA GLU A 148 5.82 -20.20 6.66
C GLU A 148 5.94 -21.73 6.86
N ASP A 149 6.24 -22.16 8.08
CA ASP A 149 6.23 -23.59 8.43
C ASP A 149 4.78 -24.10 8.35
N GLU A 150 4.43 -24.73 7.23
CA GLU A 150 3.27 -25.60 7.10
C GLU A 150 3.53 -26.89 7.90
N ASP A 151 3.05 -26.94 9.14
CA ASP A 151 2.77 -28.22 9.81
C ASP A 151 1.30 -28.25 10.23
N GLU A 152 0.46 -28.63 9.26
CA GLU A 152 -0.89 -29.11 9.51
C GLU A 152 -0.84 -30.44 10.28
N SER A 153 -1.53 -30.39 11.40
CA SER A 153 -1.96 -31.46 12.30
C SER A 153 -2.18 -32.84 11.66
N ARG A 154 -1.66 -33.88 12.33
CA ARG A 154 -2.19 -35.25 12.29
C ARG A 154 -2.52 -35.75 13.69
#